data_AF-A0A9P6CMN5-F1
#
_entry.id   AF-A0A9P6CMN5-F1
#
_cell.length_a   1.000
_cell.length_b   1.000
_cell.length_c   1.000
_cell.angle_alpha   90.00
_cell.angle_beta   90.00
_cell.angle_gamma   90.00
#
_symmetry.space_group_name_H-M   'P 1'
#
loop_
_entity.id
_entity.type
_entity.pdbx_description
1 polymer ?
#
loop_
_entity_poly.entity_id
_entity_poly.type
_entity_poly.pdbx_seq_one_letter_code
_entity_poly.pdbx_strand_id
1 'polypeptide(L)' 'WYSILHFEDIDYLKRIINHRPDWFLDELLNLLATNRFISAHYTTIHRELVRAGISLKKLKKIAVERNENL' A
#
# COMPACT_ATOMS: atom_id res chain seq x y z
N TRP A 1 -9.17 -17.77 4.64
CA TRP A 1 -8.49 -16.95 3.62
C TRP A 1 -7.13 -16.57 4.17
N TYR A 2 -6.06 -17.19 3.66
CA TYR A 2 -4.70 -16.79 4.02
C TYR A 2 -4.37 -15.48 3.29
N SER A 3 -4.08 -14.43 4.05
CA SER A 3 -3.50 -13.20 3.48
C SER A 3 -2.01 -13.41 3.30
N ILE A 4 -1.47 -13.00 2.15
CA ILE A 4 -0.01 -12.97 1.92
C ILE A 4 0.67 -11.89 2.80
N LEU A 5 -0.09 -10.86 3.20
CA LEU A 5 0.40 -9.80 4.06
C LEU A 5 0.08 -10.15 5.51
N HIS A 6 1.11 -10.27 6.33
CA HIS A 6 0.91 -10.41 7.76
C HIS A 6 0.44 -9.06 8.34
N PHE A 7 -0.18 -9.12 9.52
CA PHE A 7 -0.65 -7.92 10.22
C PHE A 7 0.49 -6.89 10.40
N GLU A 8 1.72 -7.35 10.65
CA GLU A 8 2.90 -6.50 10.78
C GLU A 8 3.27 -5.76 9.49
N ASP A 9 3.07 -6.36 8.32
CA ASP A 9 3.33 -5.72 7.03
C ASP A 9 2.30 -4.62 6.77
N ILE A 10 1.05 -4.88 7.13
CA ILE A 10 -0.03 -3.89 7.04
C ILE A 10 0.21 -2.72 7.99
N ASP A 11 0.63 -2.99 9.23
CA ASP A 11 0.97 -1.95 10.19
C ASP A 11 2.21 -1.15 9.75
N TYR A 12 3.19 -1.81 9.12
CA TYR A 12 4.32 -1.14 8.50
C TYR A 12 3.86 -0.15 7.41
N LEU A 13 3.02 -0.60 6.48
CA LEU A 13 2.47 0.27 5.44
C LEU A 13 1.66 1.44 6.01
N LYS A 14 0.83 1.19 7.04
CA LYS A 14 0.06 2.24 7.72
C LYS A 14 0.97 3.31 8.31
N ARG A 15 2.08 2.91 8.94
CA ARG A 15 3.06 3.86 9.50
C ARG A 15 3.67 4.73 8.41
N ILE A 16 4.06 4.13 7.28
CA ILE A 16 4.60 4.87 6.12
C ILE A 16 3.56 5.84 5.56
N ILE A 17 2.35 5.37 5.25
CA ILE A 17 1.24 6.16 4.69
C ILE A 17 0.83 7.33 5.62
N ASN A 18 1.02 7.18 6.93
CA ASN A 18 0.73 8.24 7.90
C ASN A 18 1.86 9.26 8.03
N HIS A 19 3.12 8.83 7.93
CA HIS A 19 4.27 9.73 7.99
C HIS A 19 4.53 10.46 6.66
N ARG A 20 4.25 9.81 5.54
CA ARG A 20 4.45 10.32 4.18
C ARG A 20 3.22 10.04 3.33
N PRO A 21 2.19 10.90 3.42
CA PRO A 21 0.93 10.72 2.69
C PRO A 21 1.05 11.01 1.19
N ASP A 22 2.20 11.52 0.75
CA ASP A 22 2.64 11.82 -0.61
C ASP A 22 3.20 10.61 -1.36
N TRP A 23 3.35 9.45 -0.69
CA TRP A 23 3.89 8.26 -1.32
C TRP A 23 2.90 7.55 -2.23
N PHE A 24 3.38 7.13 -3.39
CA PHE A 24 2.62 6.42 -4.40
C PHE A 24 2.48 4.92 -4.10
N LEU A 25 1.46 4.29 -4.68
CA LEU A 25 1.15 2.88 -4.41
C LEU A 25 2.26 1.93 -4.90
N ASP A 26 2.95 2.29 -5.96
CA ASP A 26 4.11 1.57 -6.48
C ASP A 26 5.34 1.71 -5.58
N GLU A 27 5.50 2.83 -4.87
CA GLU A 27 6.54 2.97 -3.83
C GLU A 27 6.24 2.06 -2.64
N LEU A 28 4.96 1.96 -2.23
CA LEU A 28 4.53 1.01 -1.19
C LEU A 28 4.75 -0.45 -1.62
N LEU A 29 4.47 -0.77 -2.89
CA LEU A 29 4.79 -2.07 -3.49
C LEU A 29 6.29 -2.35 -3.47
N ASN A 30 7.09 -1.36 -3.86
CA ASN A 30 8.55 -1.47 -3.86
C ASN A 30 9.08 -1.69 -2.43
N LEU A 31 8.57 -0.97 -1.44
CA LEU A 31 8.94 -1.18 -0.04
C LEU A 31 8.62 -2.58 0.46
N LEU A 32 7.46 -3.14 0.08
CA LEU A 32 7.13 -4.50 0.45
C LEU A 32 8.11 -5.49 -0.20
N ALA A 33 8.43 -5.29 -1.47
CA ALA A 33 9.39 -6.13 -2.17
C ALA A 33 10.81 -6.04 -1.58
N THR A 34 11.29 -4.83 -1.27
CA THR A 34 12.67 -4.60 -0.84
C THR A 34 12.90 -4.76 0.65
N ASN A 35 11.94 -4.35 1.49
CA ASN A 35 12.12 -4.30 2.94
C ASN A 35 11.39 -5.42 3.68
N ARG A 36 10.38 -6.03 3.04
CA ARG A 36 9.61 -7.15 3.60
C ARG A 36 9.76 -8.43 2.80
N PHE A 37 10.41 -8.39 1.63
CA PHE A 37 10.54 -9.52 0.70
C PHE A 37 9.20 -10.11 0.26
N ILE A 38 8.15 -9.27 0.22
CA ILE A 38 6.80 -9.66 -0.18
C ILE A 38 6.54 -9.09 -1.57
N SER A 39 6.43 -10.01 -2.54
CA SER A 39 5.88 -9.68 -3.86
C SER A 39 4.37 -9.89 -3.84
N ALA A 40 3.62 -8.80 -3.86
CA ALA A 40 2.16 -8.81 -3.89
C ALA A 40 1.64 -7.98 -5.06
N HIS A 41 0.54 -8.42 -5.65
CA HIS A 41 -0.13 -7.63 -6.69
C HIS A 41 -0.83 -6.41 -6.07
N TYR A 42 -0.94 -5.32 -6.84
CA TYR A 42 -1.54 -4.06 -6.37
C TYR A 42 -2.96 -4.25 -5.79
N THR A 43 -3.75 -5.14 -6.39
CA THR A 43 -5.12 -5.44 -5.94
C THR A 43 -5.14 -6.07 -4.56
N THR A 44 -4.14 -6.89 -4.23
CA THR A 44 -4.00 -7.53 -2.92
C THR A 44 -3.71 -6.48 -1.86
N ILE A 45 -2.71 -5.62 -2.08
CA ILE A 45 -2.37 -4.56 -1.12
C ILE A 45 -3.53 -3.58 -0.96
N HIS A 46 -4.15 -3.15 -2.07
CA HIS A 46 -5.29 -2.25 -2.02
C HIS A 46 -6.42 -2.83 -1.16
N ARG A 47 -6.76 -4.11 -1.33
CA ARG A 47 -7.79 -4.79 -0.53
C ARG A 47 -7.43 -4.85 0.95
N GLU A 48 -6.18 -5.20 1.26
CA GLU A 48 -5.74 -5.34 2.65
C GLU A 48 -5.61 -3.98 3.36
N LEU A 49 -5.20 -2.92 2.66
CA LEU A 49 -5.20 -1.56 3.18
C LEU A 49 -6.62 -1.06 3.47
N VAL A 50 -7.58 -1.34 2.58
CA VAL A 50 -9.00 -1.03 2.82
C VAL A 50 -9.53 -1.79 4.04
N ARG A 51 -9.21 -3.08 4.14
CA ARG A 51 -9.56 -3.90 5.32
C ARG A 51 -8.96 -3.35 6.61
N ALA A 52 -7.77 -2.74 6.53
CA ALA A 52 -7.09 -2.12 7.65
C ALA A 52 -7.54 -0.68 7.94
N GLY A 53 -8.61 -0.21 7.30
CA GLY A 53 -9.23 1.09 7.55
C GLY A 53 -8.63 2.27 6.78
N ILE A 54 -7.73 2.02 5.83
CA ILE A 54 -7.26 3.07 4.92
C ILE A 54 -8.37 3.41 3.93
N SER A 55 -8.79 4.68 3.94
CA SER A 55 -9.91 5.11 3.09
C SER A 55 -9.59 4.99 1.60
N LEU A 56 -10.58 4.59 0.82
CA LEU A 56 -10.51 4.53 -0.65
C LEU A 56 -10.16 5.89 -1.27
N LYS A 57 -10.58 7.00 -0.65
CA LYS A 57 -10.22 8.35 -1.12
C LYS A 57 -8.70 8.58 -1.06
N LYS A 58 -8.06 8.15 0.04
CA LYS A 58 -6.61 8.23 0.19
C LYS A 58 -5.90 7.35 -0.84
N LEU A 59 -6.38 6.12 -1.05
CA LEU A 59 -5.83 5.20 -2.06
C LEU A 59 -6.05 5.69 -3.51
N LYS A 60 -7.22 6.26 -3.82
CA LYS A 60 -7.52 6.84 -5.14
C LYS A 60 -6.64 8.05 -5.43
N LYS A 61 -6.40 8.92 -4.44
CA LYS A 61 -5.49 10.07 -4.60
C LYS A 61 -4.09 9.58 -5.02
N ILE A 62 -3.55 8.62 -4.27
CA ILE A 62 -2.26 7.97 -4.55
C ILE A 62 -2.23 7.35 -5.97
N ALA A 63 -3.31 6.70 -6.40
CA ALA A 63 -3.41 6.11 -7.73
C ALA A 63 -3.54 7.15 -8.86
N VAL A 64 -4.19 8.29 -8.62
CA VAL A 64 -4.33 9.38 -9.60
C VAL A 64 -3.00 10.11 -9.79
N GLU A 65 -2.27 10.41 -8.70
CA GLU A 65 -0.95 11.04 -8.79
C GLU A 65 0.04 10.18 -9.61
N ARG A 66 -0.15 8.85 -9.65
CA ARG A 66 0.57 7.97 -10.57
C ARG A 66 0.21 8.18 -12.04
N ASN A 67 -1.08 8.32 -12.35
CA ASN A 67 -1.53 8.47 -13.74
C ASN A 67 -1.08 9.81 -14.35
N GLU A 68 -0.83 10.83 -13.53
CA GLU A 68 -0.28 12.11 -13.96
C GLU A 68 1.23 12.07 -14.24
N ASN A 69 1.94 11.05 -13.78
CA ASN A 69 3.39 10.84 -13.99
C ASN A 69 3.71 9.90 -15.18
N LEU A 70 2.72 9.62 -16.06
CA LEU A 70 2.86 8.79 -17.27
C LEU A 70 2.87 9.64 -18.55
#